data_AF-A0A9E1L933-F1
#
_entry.id   AF-A0A9E1L933-F1
#
_cell.length_a   1.000
_cell.length_b   1.000
_cell.length_c   1.000
_cell.angle_alpha   90.00
_cell.angle_beta   90.00
_cell.angle_gamma   90.00
#
_symmetry.space_group_name_H-M   'P 1'
#
loop_
_entity.id
_entity.type
_entity.pdbx_description
1 polymer ?
#
loop_
_entity_poly.entity_id
_entity_poly.type
_entity_poly.pdbx_seq_one_letter_code
_entity_poly.pdbx_strand_id
1 'polypeptide(L)'
;MKLLWVKYLSLILIVAQVSVLFSCTINPKSNGSANYTKKIIKIAMRDGVTLNTEIYTPNSSDGNLPILLTRTPYGLRYDKSGIHSSLSTYYKEL
;
A
#
# COMPACT_ATOMS: atom_id res chain seq x y z
N MET A 1 -23.83 39.57 34.19
CA MET A 1 -24.39 38.29 33.69
C MET A 1 -24.22 38.07 32.18
N LYS A 2 -24.40 39.07 31.29
CA LYS A 2 -24.31 38.91 29.82
C LYS A 2 -22.90 38.55 29.29
N LEU A 3 -21.84 38.94 29.99
CA LEU A 3 -20.45 38.73 29.55
C LEU A 3 -19.96 37.28 29.73
N LEU A 4 -20.46 36.55 30.73
CA LEU A 4 -20.10 35.14 30.97
C LEU A 4 -20.70 34.22 29.89
N TRP A 5 -21.93 34.50 29.44
CA TRP A 5 -22.60 33.70 28.42
C TRP A 5 -21.95 33.83 27.04
N VAL A 6 -21.49 35.03 26.66
CA VAL A 6 -20.76 35.26 25.40
C VAL A 6 -19.39 34.55 25.39
N LYS A 7 -18.71 34.49 26.55
CA LYS A 7 -17.44 33.75 26.68
C LYS A 7 -17.64 32.23 26.54
N TYR A 8 -18.72 31.67 27.08
CA TYR A 8 -19.06 30.26 26.91
C TYR A 8 -19.48 29.92 25.47
N LEU A 9 -20.22 30.81 24.80
CA LEU A 9 -20.60 30.63 23.40
C LEU A 9 -19.37 30.66 22.46
N SER A 10 -18.41 31.55 22.74
CA SER A 10 -17.14 31.62 22.00
C SER A 10 -16.24 30.41 22.25
N LEU A 11 -16.18 29.91 23.49
CA LEU A 11 -15.45 28.68 23.83
C LEU A 11 -15.99 27.45 23.09
N ILE A 12 -17.32 27.31 22.98
CA ILE A 12 -17.98 26.21 22.25
C ILE A 12 -17.68 26.30 20.74
N LEU A 13 -17.64 27.51 20.17
CA LEU A 13 -17.33 27.71 18.75
C LEU A 13 -15.88 27.32 18.42
N ILE A 14 -14.93 27.64 19.31
CA ILE A 14 -13.51 27.27 19.14
C ILE A 14 -13.33 25.75 19.26
N VAL A 15 -14.02 25.10 20.21
CA VAL A 15 -13.99 23.63 20.35
C VAL A 15 -14.57 22.92 19.14
N ALA A 16 -15.64 23.47 18.54
CA ALA A 16 -16.21 22.94 17.30
C ALA A 16 -15.22 23.03 16.13
N GLN A 17 -14.47 24.13 15.98
CA GLN A 17 -13.46 24.26 14.91
C GLN A 17 -12.29 23.27 15.09
N VAL A 18 -11.88 22.98 16.32
CA VAL A 18 -10.82 22.00 16.61
C VAL A 18 -11.26 20.57 16.25
N SER A 19 -12.54 20.23 16.45
CA SER A 19 -13.08 18.91 16.09
C SER A 19 -13.13 18.66 14.57
N VAL A 20 -13.34 19.70 13.76
CA VAL A 20 -13.35 19.61 12.29
C VAL A 20 -11.94 19.37 11.73
N LEU A 21 -10.90 19.91 12.37
CA LEU A 21 -9.51 19.71 11.96
C LEU A 21 -9.01 18.27 12.20
N PHE A 22 -9.56 17.56 13.19
CA PHE A 22 -9.14 16.18 13.50
C PHE A 22 -9.68 15.12 12.53
N SER A 23 -10.77 15.41 11.79
CA SER A 23 -11.44 14.41 10.94
C SER A 23 -10.77 14.16 9.58
N CYS A 24 -9.82 14.99 9.16
CA CYS A 24 -9.16 14.83 7.86
C CYS A 24 -7.71 14.33 8.00
N THR A 25 -7.54 13.08 8.43
CA THR A 25 -6.29 12.33 8.17
C THR A 25 -6.59 10.90 7.73
N ILE A 26 -7.59 10.71 6.85
CA ILE A 26 -7.76 9.43 6.16
C ILE A 26 -6.64 9.26 5.13
N ASN A 27 -5.53 8.65 5.54
CA ASN A 27 -4.55 8.11 4.60
C ASN A 27 -5.24 6.98 3.83
N PRO A 28 -5.46 7.10 2.51
CA PRO A 28 -6.02 6.01 1.73
C PRO A 28 -5.05 4.82 1.85
N LYS A 29 -5.51 3.75 2.50
CA LYS A 29 -4.74 2.51 2.65
C LYS A 29 -4.49 1.96 1.25
N SER A 30 -3.24 2.09 0.78
CA SER A 30 -2.79 1.48 -0.47
C SER A 30 -2.75 -0.03 -0.24
N ASN A 31 -3.83 -0.73 -0.57
CA ASN A 31 -4.06 -2.14 -0.23
C ASN A 31 -3.10 -3.14 -0.92
N GLY A 32 -2.21 -2.68 -1.82
CA GLY A 32 -1.34 -3.54 -2.63
C GLY A 32 -0.18 -4.21 -1.87
N SER A 33 0.47 -3.52 -0.94
CA SER A 33 1.68 -4.03 -0.27
C SER A 33 1.45 -4.90 0.94
N ALA A 34 0.30 -4.76 1.62
CA ALA A 34 0.08 -5.47 2.88
C ALA A 34 -0.11 -6.99 2.71
N ASN A 35 -0.43 -7.44 1.48
CA ASN A 35 -0.87 -8.81 1.24
C ASN A 35 0.21 -9.72 0.65
N TYR A 36 1.38 -9.20 0.27
CA TYR A 36 2.43 -9.97 -0.38
C TYR A 36 3.80 -9.75 0.27
N THR A 37 4.54 -10.84 0.46
CA THR A 37 5.97 -10.81 0.80
C THR A 37 6.79 -10.75 -0.49
N LYS A 38 7.62 -9.72 -0.63
CA LYS A 38 8.51 -9.51 -1.76
C LYS A 38 9.91 -10.07 -1.47
N LYS A 39 10.43 -10.90 -2.37
CA LYS A 39 11.81 -11.40 -2.36
C LYS A 39 12.50 -11.08 -3.67
N ILE A 40 13.67 -10.45 -3.61
CA ILE A 40 14.49 -10.14 -4.79
C ILE A 40 15.69 -11.08 -4.78
N ILE A 41 15.82 -11.88 -5.83
CA ILE A 41 16.94 -12.82 -6.00
C ILE A 41 17.57 -12.70 -7.38
N LYS A 42 18.86 -13.00 -7.46
CA LYS A 42 19.56 -13.19 -8.74
C LYS A 42 19.59 -14.68 -9.06
N ILE A 43 18.93 -15.09 -10.14
CA ILE A 43 18.91 -16.49 -10.57
C ILE A 43 19.99 -16.68 -11.64
N ALA A 44 20.87 -17.65 -11.42
CA ALA A 44 21.91 -18.02 -12.39
C ALA A 44 21.30 -18.83 -13.54
N MET A 45 21.69 -18.47 -14.76
CA MET A 45 21.26 -19.12 -16.00
C MET A 45 22.32 -20.12 -16.48
N ARG A 46 21.96 -20.92 -17.50
CA ARG A 46 22.84 -21.95 -18.09
C ARG A 46 24.14 -21.37 -18.67
N ASP A 47 24.09 -20.14 -19.16
CA ASP A 47 25.20 -19.41 -19.78
C ASP A 47 26.06 -18.65 -18.76
N GLY A 48 25.78 -18.78 -17.46
CA GLY A 48 26.49 -18.07 -16.39
C GLY A 48 26.01 -16.63 -16.16
N VAL A 49 25.04 -16.13 -16.94
CA VAL A 49 24.43 -14.82 -16.70
C VAL A 49 23.47 -14.91 -15.51
N THR A 50 23.31 -13.82 -14.76
CA THR A 50 22.34 -13.75 -13.66
C THR A 50 21.18 -12.82 -14.00
N LEU A 51 19.95 -13.28 -13.76
CA LEU A 51 18.74 -12.48 -13.97
C LEU A 51 18.16 -12.00 -12.65
N ASN A 52 17.83 -10.71 -12.58
CA ASN A 52 17.07 -10.15 -11.47
C ASN A 52 15.62 -10.68 -11.50
N THR A 53 15.21 -11.35 -10.43
CA THR A 53 13.88 -11.94 -10.31
C THR A 53 13.24 -11.47 -9.02
N GLU A 54 12.01 -10.96 -9.12
CA GLU A 54 11.18 -10.62 -7.97
C GLU A 54 10.10 -11.67 -7.79
N ILE A 55 10.04 -12.24 -6.59
CA ILE A 55 9.06 -13.24 -6.20
C ILE A 55 8.12 -12.58 -5.20
N TYR A 56 6.82 -12.68 -5.49
CA TYR A 56 5.75 -12.16 -4.65
C TYR A 56 4.94 -13.34 -4.13
N THR A 57 4.98 -13.56 -2.82
CA THR A 57 4.24 -14.64 -2.15
C THR A 57 3.10 -14.05 -1.33
N PRO A 58 1.84 -14.46 -1.52
CA PRO A 58 0.73 -13.96 -0.70
C PRO A 58 0.92 -14.36 0.77
N ASN A 59 0.61 -13.45 1.68
CA ASN A 59 0.84 -13.62 3.12
C ASN A 59 -0.19 -14.54 3.79
N SER A 60 -1.40 -14.63 3.24
CA SER A 60 -2.53 -15.35 3.83
C SER A 60 -2.85 -16.67 3.11
N SER A 61 -1.91 -17.23 2.36
CA SER A 61 -2.12 -18.50 1.66
C SER A 61 -1.46 -19.67 2.39
N ASP A 62 -2.28 -20.63 2.82
CA ASP A 62 -1.81 -21.93 3.31
C ASP A 62 -1.93 -22.97 2.18
N GLY A 63 -0.80 -23.56 1.78
CA GLY A 63 -0.76 -24.70 0.84
C GLY A 63 0.07 -24.50 -0.44
N ASN A 64 0.03 -25.49 -1.34
CA ASN A 64 0.75 -25.46 -2.62
C ASN A 64 -0.01 -24.60 -3.64
N LEU A 65 0.48 -23.40 -3.90
CA LEU A 65 -0.06 -22.51 -4.93
C LEU A 65 0.62 -22.71 -6.30
N PRO A 66 -0.10 -22.46 -7.41
CA PRO A 66 0.53 -22.37 -8.72
C PRO A 66 1.46 -21.15 -8.82
N ILE A 67 2.48 -21.26 -9.65
CA ILE A 67 3.41 -20.15 -9.93
C ILE A 67 2.99 -19.46 -11.22
N LEU A 68 2.75 -18.15 -11.13
CA LEU A 68 2.59 -17.28 -12.29
C LEU A 68 3.94 -16.63 -12.61
N LEU A 69 4.45 -16.85 -13.83
CA LEU A 69 5.74 -16.33 -14.26
C LEU A 69 5.56 -15.35 -15.41
N THR A 70 6.08 -14.14 -15.25
CA THR A 70 6.16 -13.14 -16.32
C THR A 70 7.61 -12.71 -16.50
N ARG A 71 8.12 -12.79 -17.73
CA ARG A 71 9.43 -12.25 -18.11
C ARG A 71 9.23 -11.00 -18.93
N THR A 72 9.97 -9.95 -18.62
CA THR A 72 9.87 -8.66 -19.33
C THR A 72 11.25 -8.06 -19.55
N PRO A 73 11.55 -7.53 -20.76
CA PRO A 73 12.76 -6.77 -21.02
C PRO A 73 12.66 -5.31 -20.55
N TYR A 74 11.47 -4.85 -20.14
CA TYR A 74 11.17 -3.44 -19.88
C TYR A 74 11.34 -3.01 -18.43
N GLY A 75 12.11 -3.77 -17.64
CA GLY A 75 12.30 -3.52 -16.22
C GLY A 75 11.04 -3.72 -15.38
N LEU A 76 11.14 -3.39 -14.09
CA LEU A 76 10.08 -3.59 -13.10
C LEU A 76 9.44 -2.25 -12.76
N ARG A 77 8.12 -2.17 -12.95
CA ARG A 77 7.30 -0.99 -12.63
C ARG A 77 6.67 -1.16 -11.26
N TYR A 78 6.89 -0.23 -10.35
CA TYR A 78 6.34 -0.29 -9.00
C TYR A 78 5.15 0.66 -8.83
N ASP A 79 4.20 0.26 -7.99
CA ASP A 79 3.15 1.16 -7.51
C ASP A 79 3.67 2.03 -6.34
N LYS A 80 2.79 2.85 -5.77
CA LYS A 80 3.09 3.71 -4.61
C LYS A 80 3.54 2.92 -3.37
N SER A 81 3.28 1.62 -3.34
CA SER A 81 3.55 0.73 -2.23
C SER A 81 4.83 -0.10 -2.40
N GLY A 82 5.55 0.08 -3.52
CA GLY A 82 6.82 -0.62 -3.80
C GLY A 82 6.65 -2.03 -4.37
N ILE A 83 5.41 -2.42 -4.71
CA ILE A 83 5.07 -3.71 -5.31
C ILE A 83 4.89 -3.55 -6.82
N HIS A 84 5.12 -4.61 -7.58
CA HIS A 84 4.96 -4.57 -9.04
C HIS A 84 3.52 -4.23 -9.44
N SER A 85 3.34 -3.26 -10.34
CA SER A 85 2.03 -2.71 -10.71
C SER A 85 1.06 -3.72 -11.33
N SER A 86 1.55 -4.84 -11.87
CA SER A 86 0.70 -5.88 -12.43
C SER A 86 -0.11 -6.62 -11.36
N LEU A 87 0.37 -6.69 -10.11
CA LEU A 87 -0.34 -7.35 -9.02
C LEU A 87 -1.65 -6.66 -8.66
N SER A 88 -1.64 -5.33 -8.62
CA SER A 88 -2.84 -4.54 -8.33
C SER A 88 -3.75 -4.32 -9.54
N THR A 89 -3.27 -4.62 -10.76
CA THR A 89 -4.02 -4.39 -12.01
C THR A 89 -4.46 -5.70 -12.66
N TYR A 90 -3.50 -6.52 -13.11
CA TYR A 90 -3.75 -7.72 -13.91
C TYR A 90 -4.12 -8.93 -13.05
N TYR A 91 -3.53 -9.05 -11.87
CA TYR A 91 -3.71 -10.20 -10.97
C TYR A 91 -4.65 -9.90 -9.80
N LYS A 92 -5.38 -8.78 -9.85
CA LYS A 92 -6.23 -8.32 -8.74
C LYS A 92 -7.42 -9.25 -8.46
N GLU A 93 -7.94 -9.88 -9.51
CA GLU A 93 -9.15 -10.72 -9.46
C GLU A 93 -8.84 -12.20 -9.17
N LEU A 94 -7.56 -12.54 -8.96
CA LEU A 94 -7.11 -13.87 -8.55
C LEU A 94 -7.08 -13.99 -7.03
#